data_AF-A0AAJ1IL22-F1
#
_entry.id   AF-A0AAJ1IL22-F1
#
_cell.length_a   1.000
_cell.length_b   1.000
_cell.length_c   1.000
_cell.angle_alpha   90.00
_cell.angle_beta   90.00
_cell.angle_gamma   90.00
#
_symmetry.space_group_name_H-M   'P 1'
#
loop_
_entity.id
_entity.type
_entity.pdbx_description
1 polymer ?
#
loop_
_entity_poly.entity_id
_entity_poly.type
_entity_poly.pdbx_seq_one_letter_code
_entity_poly.pdbx_strand_id
1 'polypeptide(L)'
;MNSFVSFFSNLSFGKKVLLLATPILSVLISMKAAIFGLWILIFIDLLTGIRKNFHSKGIKFNIFKKIFWKSIKSYLLRQTWKKTYEYGIGILVIVIFETLIFNVPPFTILGGTVRISELAIILPGAVEVWSIYENLEAVSGTNMLKMFKKFLPANIAAVFNSSKVSELHKVDEDLARETEVVEPEEVNEEELLEP
;
A
#
# COMPACT_ATOMS: atom_id res chain seq x y z
N MET A 1 -18.66 23.10 37.82
CA MET A 1 -17.63 22.38 37.03
C MET A 1 -17.48 20.90 37.41
N ASN A 2 -17.83 20.46 38.63
CA ASN A 2 -17.71 19.06 39.06
C ASN A 2 -18.51 18.05 38.21
N SER A 3 -19.61 18.48 37.60
CA SER A 3 -20.43 17.63 36.73
C SER A 3 -19.70 17.17 35.45
N PHE A 4 -18.82 18.01 34.89
CA PHE A 4 -18.09 17.67 33.66
C PHE A 4 -16.95 16.66 33.94
N VAL A 5 -16.17 16.91 34.99
CA VAL A 5 -15.09 15.99 35.39
C VAL A 5 -15.65 14.66 35.88
N SER A 6 -16.77 14.67 36.62
CA SER A 6 -17.47 13.46 37.06
C SER A 6 -18.05 12.65 35.89
N PHE A 7 -18.51 13.32 34.84
CA PHE A 7 -18.93 12.63 33.61
C PHE A 7 -17.78 11.82 32.99
N PHE A 8 -16.60 12.42 32.82
CA PHE A 8 -15.45 11.70 32.26
C PHE A 8 -14.87 10.65 33.20
N SER A 9 -14.87 10.86 34.52
CA SER A 9 -14.38 9.85 35.47
C SER A 9 -15.22 8.57 35.46
N ASN A 10 -16.53 8.70 35.24
CA ASN A 10 -17.48 7.58 35.25
C ASN A 10 -17.55 6.80 33.93
N LEU A 11 -16.83 7.24 32.88
CA LEU A 11 -16.77 6.51 31.61
C LEU A 11 -15.79 5.34 31.67
N SER A 12 -16.20 4.21 31.11
CA SER A 12 -15.30 3.09 30.86
C SER A 12 -14.17 3.51 29.90
N PHE A 13 -13.01 2.85 30.01
CA PHE A 13 -11.86 3.13 29.15
C PHE A 13 -12.22 3.08 27.66
N GLY A 14 -13.01 2.09 27.23
CA GLY A 14 -13.49 1.99 25.85
C GLY A 14 -14.33 3.19 25.40
N LYS A 15 -15.22 3.72 26.27
CA LYS A 15 -16.01 4.92 25.94
C LYS A 15 -15.13 6.15 25.83
N LYS A 16 -14.09 6.29 26.66
CA LYS A 16 -13.11 7.39 26.57
C LYS A 16 -12.35 7.35 25.25
N VAL A 17 -11.85 6.18 24.86
CA VAL A 17 -11.14 5.97 23.59
C VAL A 17 -12.06 6.29 22.40
N LEU A 18 -13.30 5.81 22.42
CA LEU A 18 -14.27 6.08 21.36
C LEU A 18 -14.57 7.58 21.22
N LEU A 19 -14.70 8.29 22.35
CA LEU A 19 -14.99 9.72 22.37
C LEU A 19 -13.82 10.53 21.80
N LEU A 20 -12.58 10.14 22.10
CA LEU A 20 -11.37 10.72 21.49
C LEU A 20 -11.24 10.38 20.00
N ALA A 21 -11.69 9.19 19.59
CA ALA A 21 -11.65 8.77 18.18
C ALA A 21 -12.76 9.39 17.32
N THR A 22 -13.81 9.96 17.92
CA THR A 22 -14.98 10.50 17.23
C THR A 22 -14.65 11.55 16.15
N PRO A 23 -13.84 12.61 16.40
CA PRO A 23 -13.47 13.57 15.37
C PRO A 23 -12.72 12.93 14.19
N ILE A 24 -11.82 11.98 14.48
CA ILE A 24 -11.05 11.25 13.47
C ILE A 24 -11.99 10.40 12.60
N LEU A 25 -12.90 9.64 13.24
CA LEU A 25 -13.89 8.81 12.55
C LEU A 25 -14.82 9.65 11.66
N SER A 26 -15.24 10.82 12.12
CA SER A 26 -16.09 11.73 11.34
C SER A 26 -15.42 12.15 10.02
N VAL A 27 -14.13 12.51 10.08
CA VAL A 27 -13.35 12.84 8.88
C VAL A 27 -13.16 11.63 7.98
N LEU A 28 -12.85 10.46 8.52
CA LEU A 28 -12.73 9.22 7.74
C LEU A 28 -14.04 8.87 7.00
N ILE A 29 -15.21 9.07 7.62
CA ILE A 29 -16.52 8.84 6.99
C ILE A 29 -16.74 9.78 5.80
N SER A 30 -16.29 11.03 5.89
CA SER A 30 -16.41 11.99 4.78
C SER A 30 -15.59 11.57 3.55
N MET A 31 -14.48 10.86 3.75
CA MET A 31 -13.58 10.38 2.70
C MET A 31 -13.81 8.90 2.32
N LYS A 32 -14.95 8.32 2.71
CA LYS A 32 -15.24 6.88 2.54
C LYS A 32 -15.02 6.38 1.11
N ALA A 33 -15.34 7.21 0.11
CA ALA A 33 -15.20 6.84 -1.29
C ALA A 33 -13.72 6.69 -1.69
N ALA A 34 -12.85 7.60 -1.24
CA ALA A 34 -11.42 7.55 -1.51
C ALA A 34 -10.77 6.34 -0.83
N ILE A 35 -11.11 6.07 0.43
CA ILE A 35 -10.62 4.91 1.18
C ILE A 35 -11.07 3.61 0.52
N PHE A 36 -12.33 3.53 0.10
CA PHE A 36 -12.86 2.36 -0.59
C PHE A 36 -12.20 2.17 -1.97
N GLY A 37 -11.95 3.26 -2.70
CA GLY A 37 -11.19 3.23 -3.95
C GLY A 37 -9.77 2.71 -3.76
N LEU A 38 -9.04 3.18 -2.75
CA LEU A 38 -7.71 2.68 -2.39
C LEU A 38 -7.75 1.19 -2.05
N TRP A 39 -8.75 0.75 -1.28
CA TRP A 39 -8.91 -0.67 -0.93
C TRP A 39 -9.12 -1.56 -2.17
N ILE A 40 -9.95 -1.10 -3.12
CA ILE A 40 -10.13 -1.79 -4.41
C ILE A 40 -8.81 -1.84 -5.18
N LEU A 41 -8.06 -0.75 -5.23
CA LEU A 41 -6.78 -0.68 -5.95
C LEU A 41 -5.76 -1.67 -5.36
N ILE A 42 -5.59 -1.69 -4.03
CA ILE A 42 -4.72 -2.66 -3.35
C ILE A 42 -5.13 -4.11 -3.68
N PHE A 43 -6.43 -4.38 -3.74
CA PHE A 43 -6.93 -5.70 -4.11
C PHE A 43 -6.60 -6.07 -5.57
N ILE A 44 -6.76 -5.13 -6.50
CA ILE A 44 -6.39 -5.32 -7.91
C ILE A 44 -4.87 -5.50 -8.04
N ASP A 45 -4.06 -4.71 -7.34
CA ASP A 45 -2.60 -4.84 -7.33
C ASP A 45 -2.19 -6.25 -6.90
N LEU A 46 -2.73 -6.73 -5.77
CA LEU A 46 -2.50 -8.10 -5.30
C LEU A 46 -2.86 -9.13 -6.37
N LEU A 47 -4.03 -9.01 -7.02
CA LEU A 47 -4.44 -9.93 -8.09
C LEU A 47 -3.48 -9.91 -9.28
N THR A 48 -3.03 -8.73 -9.70
CA THR A 48 -2.08 -8.58 -10.81
C THR A 48 -0.69 -9.09 -10.45
N GLY A 49 -0.22 -8.87 -9.22
CA GLY A 49 1.02 -9.43 -8.69
C GLY A 49 1.02 -10.96 -8.64
N ILE A 50 -0.11 -11.57 -8.24
CA ILE A 50 -0.27 -13.04 -8.29
C ILE A 50 -0.18 -13.52 -9.74
N ARG A 51 -0.84 -12.84 -10.67
CA ARG A 51 -0.78 -13.21 -12.09
C ARG A 51 0.64 -13.13 -12.65
N LYS A 52 1.40 -12.08 -12.32
CA LYS A 52 2.83 -11.94 -12.65
C LYS A 52 3.64 -13.12 -12.12
N ASN A 53 3.45 -13.48 -10.84
CA ASN A 53 4.19 -14.60 -10.22
C ASN A 53 3.87 -15.96 -10.87
N PHE A 54 2.62 -16.17 -11.29
CA PHE A 54 2.22 -17.40 -11.98
C PHE A 54 2.82 -17.46 -13.39
N HIS A 55 2.82 -16.33 -14.09
CA HIS A 55 3.43 -16.20 -15.41
C HIS A 55 4.94 -16.48 -15.36
N SER A 56 5.67 -15.90 -14.41
CA SER A 56 7.12 -16.12 -14.25
C SER A 56 7.47 -17.58 -13.92
N LYS A 57 6.55 -18.33 -13.31
CA LYS A 57 6.72 -19.75 -12.98
C LYS A 57 6.17 -20.70 -14.07
N GLY A 58 5.65 -20.18 -15.19
CA GLY A 58 5.02 -20.99 -16.24
C GLY A 58 3.73 -21.71 -15.82
N ILE A 59 3.11 -21.29 -14.71
CA ILE A 59 1.89 -21.93 -14.19
C ILE A 59 0.67 -21.25 -14.78
N LYS A 60 -0.25 -22.02 -15.38
CA LYS A 60 -1.53 -21.48 -15.86
C LYS A 60 -2.32 -20.87 -14.71
N PHE A 61 -2.71 -19.60 -14.85
CA PHE A 61 -3.50 -18.88 -13.86
C PHE A 61 -4.86 -19.57 -13.65
N ASN A 62 -5.13 -20.03 -12.43
CA ASN A 62 -6.41 -20.62 -12.06
C ASN A 62 -6.71 -20.38 -10.58
N ILE A 63 -7.74 -19.57 -10.34
CA ILE A 63 -8.16 -19.11 -9.01
C ILE A 63 -8.66 -20.26 -8.12
N PHE A 64 -9.19 -21.33 -8.72
CA PHE A 64 -9.76 -22.47 -8.00
C PHE A 64 -8.73 -23.51 -7.57
N LYS A 65 -7.47 -23.41 -8.01
CA LYS A 65 -6.44 -24.38 -7.65
C LYS A 65 -5.78 -24.05 -6.32
N LYS A 66 -5.50 -25.07 -5.50
CA LYS A 66 -4.81 -24.92 -4.20
C LYS A 66 -3.46 -24.20 -4.29
N ILE A 67 -2.77 -24.34 -5.43
CA ILE A 67 -1.48 -23.68 -5.71
C ILE A 67 -1.63 -22.15 -5.71
N PHE A 68 -2.75 -21.62 -6.23
CA PHE A 68 -3.08 -20.19 -6.21
C PHE A 68 -3.14 -19.68 -4.76
N TRP A 69 -3.94 -20.34 -3.93
CA TRP A 69 -4.08 -19.98 -2.52
C TRP A 69 -2.79 -20.15 -1.71
N LYS A 70 -1.94 -21.14 -2.03
CA LYS A 70 -0.63 -21.30 -1.38
C LYS A 70 0.31 -20.14 -1.72
N SER A 71 0.32 -19.68 -2.97
CA SER A 71 1.13 -18.54 -3.41
C SER A 71 0.66 -17.22 -2.81
N ILE A 72 -0.65 -17.05 -2.60
CA ILE A 72 -1.22 -15.88 -1.92
C ILE A 72 -0.78 -15.85 -0.45
N LYS A 73 -0.94 -16.99 0.24
CA LYS A 73 -0.90 -17.05 1.70
C LYS A 73 0.49 -16.79 2.31
N SER A 74 1.58 -16.98 1.57
CA SER A 74 2.92 -16.96 2.15
C SER A 74 3.69 -15.65 1.97
N TYR A 75 3.64 -14.99 0.82
CA TYR A 75 4.54 -13.84 0.56
C TYR A 75 3.78 -12.59 0.11
N LEU A 76 3.01 -12.68 -0.97
CA LEU A 76 2.32 -11.53 -1.56
C LEU A 76 1.31 -10.88 -0.60
N LEU A 77 0.56 -11.69 0.15
CA LEU A 77 -0.36 -11.16 1.16
C LEU A 77 0.37 -10.47 2.31
N ARG A 78 1.53 -10.98 2.76
CA ARG A 78 2.33 -10.33 3.81
C ARG A 78 2.89 -8.99 3.35
N GLN A 79 3.37 -8.92 2.10
CA GLN A 79 3.83 -7.66 1.52
C GLN A 79 2.70 -6.65 1.38
N THR A 80 1.52 -7.10 0.93
CA THR A 80 0.32 -6.24 0.81
C THR A 80 -0.13 -5.72 2.18
N TRP A 81 -0.07 -6.57 3.23
CA TRP A 81 -0.36 -6.14 4.60
C TRP A 81 0.63 -5.10 5.12
N LYS A 82 1.92 -5.29 4.85
CA LYS A 82 2.96 -4.31 5.21
C LYS A 82 2.71 -2.96 4.53
N LYS A 83 2.48 -2.95 3.22
CA LYS A 83 2.11 -1.73 2.46
C LYS A 83 0.85 -1.08 3.02
N THR A 84 -0.20 -1.87 3.24
CA THR A 84 -1.49 -1.37 3.77
C THR A 84 -1.31 -0.74 5.15
N TYR A 85 -0.46 -1.32 5.99
CA TYR A 85 -0.14 -0.77 7.32
C TYR A 85 0.63 0.57 7.20
N GLU A 86 1.64 0.64 6.34
CA GLU A 86 2.40 1.86 6.08
C GLU A 86 1.49 2.99 5.55
N TYR A 87 0.62 2.68 4.58
CA TYR A 87 -0.37 3.63 4.07
C TYR A 87 -1.38 4.04 5.14
N GLY A 88 -1.89 3.09 5.91
CA GLY A 88 -2.87 3.34 6.97
C GLY A 88 -2.32 4.29 8.04
N ILE A 89 -1.08 4.08 8.48
CA ILE A 89 -0.42 4.98 9.43
C ILE A 89 -0.19 6.36 8.82
N GLY A 90 0.31 6.44 7.59
CA GLY A 90 0.54 7.72 6.91
C GLY A 90 -0.74 8.55 6.80
N ILE A 91 -1.83 7.93 6.35
CA ILE A 91 -3.16 8.55 6.26
C ILE A 91 -3.64 9.00 7.65
N LEU A 92 -3.53 8.13 8.66
CA LEU A 92 -3.98 8.43 10.03
C LEU A 92 -3.24 9.64 10.61
N VAL A 93 -1.92 9.69 10.45
CA VAL A 93 -1.09 10.82 10.92
C VAL A 93 -1.56 12.10 10.24
N ILE A 94 -1.72 12.11 8.93
CA ILE A 94 -2.16 13.31 8.21
C ILE A 94 -3.56 13.76 8.65
N VAL A 95 -4.51 12.83 8.86
CA VAL A 95 -5.84 13.15 9.38
C VAL A 95 -5.75 13.79 10.77
N ILE A 96 -4.90 13.27 11.66
CA ILE A 96 -4.70 13.85 13.00
C ILE A 96 -4.14 15.27 12.90
N PHE A 97 -3.10 15.48 12.08
CA PHE A 97 -2.51 16.80 11.89
C PHE A 97 -3.50 17.80 11.27
N GLU A 98 -4.24 17.39 10.25
CA GLU A 98 -5.22 18.26 9.60
C GLU A 98 -6.36 18.64 10.57
N THR A 99 -6.87 17.68 11.33
CA THR A 99 -8.02 17.89 12.23
C THR A 99 -7.68 18.59 13.54
N LEU A 100 -6.52 18.30 14.13
CA LEU A 100 -6.18 18.79 15.47
C LEU A 100 -5.19 19.96 15.45
N ILE A 101 -4.35 20.07 14.42
CA ILE A 101 -3.23 21.03 14.40
C ILE A 101 -3.47 22.13 13.38
N PHE A 102 -3.70 21.77 12.12
CA PHE A 102 -3.71 22.75 11.04
C PHE A 102 -5.07 23.41 10.79
N ASN A 103 -6.18 22.68 11.02
CA ASN A 103 -7.55 23.16 10.77
C ASN A 103 -7.69 23.86 9.39
N VAL A 104 -7.08 23.27 8.36
CA VAL A 104 -6.99 23.88 7.02
C VAL A 104 -8.35 23.78 6.33
N PRO A 105 -8.85 24.87 5.73
CA PRO A 105 -10.05 24.79 4.90
C PRO A 105 -9.79 23.94 3.65
N PRO A 106 -10.80 23.24 3.11
CA PRO A 106 -10.68 22.55 1.82
C PRO A 106 -10.29 23.53 0.71
N PHE A 107 -9.52 23.08 -0.27
CA PHE A 107 -9.12 23.87 -1.44
C PHE A 107 -9.73 23.28 -2.71
N THR A 108 -9.91 24.12 -3.73
CA THR A 108 -10.59 23.72 -4.96
C THR A 108 -9.58 23.24 -6.01
N ILE A 109 -9.74 22.01 -6.49
CA ILE A 109 -9.01 21.46 -7.63
C ILE A 109 -10.02 20.96 -8.66
N LEU A 110 -9.87 21.36 -9.93
CA LEU A 110 -10.68 20.87 -11.06
C LEU A 110 -12.21 20.97 -10.82
N GLY A 111 -12.66 21.99 -10.09
CA GLY A 111 -14.08 22.20 -9.76
C GLY A 111 -14.60 21.38 -8.57
N GLY A 112 -13.77 20.52 -7.95
CA GLY A 112 -14.08 19.81 -6.71
C GLY A 112 -13.34 20.42 -5.51
N THR A 113 -13.90 20.29 -4.31
CA THR A 113 -13.22 20.62 -3.05
C THR A 113 -12.45 19.41 -2.54
N VAL A 114 -11.16 19.56 -2.27
CA VAL A 114 -10.26 18.51 -1.82
C VAL A 114 -9.58 18.92 -0.51
N ARG A 115 -9.39 17.97 0.41
CA ARG A 115 -8.67 18.11 1.67
C ARG A 115 -7.28 17.50 1.61
N ILE A 116 -6.40 17.86 2.55
CA ILE A 116 -5.04 17.31 2.63
C ILE A 116 -5.10 15.81 2.96
N SER A 117 -6.01 15.39 3.84
CA SER A 117 -6.25 13.98 4.13
C SER A 117 -6.75 13.17 2.92
N GLU A 118 -7.50 13.77 2.00
CA GLU A 118 -7.91 13.11 0.76
C GLU A 118 -6.72 12.91 -0.17
N LEU A 119 -5.82 13.89 -0.27
CA LEU A 119 -4.57 13.73 -1.01
C LEU A 119 -3.69 12.61 -0.43
N ALA A 120 -3.67 12.46 0.89
CA ALA A 120 -2.94 11.37 1.55
C ALA A 120 -3.44 9.97 1.17
N ILE A 121 -4.70 9.85 0.72
CA ILE A 121 -5.28 8.60 0.21
C ILE A 121 -5.00 8.45 -1.29
N ILE A 122 -5.10 9.56 -2.05
CA ILE A 122 -4.88 9.57 -3.50
C ILE A 122 -3.44 9.18 -3.84
N LEU A 123 -2.44 9.62 -3.06
CA LEU A 123 -1.03 9.33 -3.32
C LEU A 123 -0.72 7.82 -3.31
N PRO A 124 -1.04 7.05 -2.25
CA PRO A 124 -0.96 5.59 -2.28
C PRO A 124 -1.77 4.99 -3.44
N GLY A 125 -2.95 5.53 -3.74
CA GLY A 125 -3.77 5.06 -4.87
C GLY A 125 -3.02 5.17 -6.21
N ALA A 126 -2.32 6.28 -6.44
CA ALA A 126 -1.50 6.46 -7.64
C ALA A 126 -0.33 5.47 -7.70
N VAL A 127 0.31 5.18 -6.56
CA VAL A 127 1.37 4.17 -6.46
C VAL A 127 0.84 2.78 -6.80
N GLU A 128 -0.32 2.40 -6.27
CA GLU A 128 -0.95 1.10 -6.56
C GLU A 128 -1.38 0.99 -8.03
N VAL A 129 -1.92 2.05 -8.62
CA VAL A 129 -2.20 2.10 -10.07
C VAL A 129 -0.93 1.86 -10.89
N TRP A 130 0.19 2.49 -10.50
CA TRP A 130 1.46 2.28 -11.19
C TRP A 130 1.95 0.83 -11.07
N SER A 131 1.92 0.26 -9.86
CA SER A 131 2.28 -1.14 -9.59
C SER A 131 1.44 -2.13 -10.40
N ILE A 132 0.13 -1.89 -10.54
CA ILE A 132 -0.77 -2.66 -11.40
C ILE A 132 -0.28 -2.68 -12.85
N TYR A 133 0.10 -1.53 -13.39
CA TYR A 133 0.60 -1.45 -14.77
C TYR A 133 1.90 -2.23 -14.97
N GLU A 134 2.84 -2.12 -14.03
CA GLU A 134 4.10 -2.89 -14.07
C GLU A 134 3.85 -4.40 -14.01
N ASN A 135 2.91 -4.82 -13.15
CA ASN A 135 2.50 -6.21 -13.05
C ASN A 135 1.87 -6.74 -14.35
N LEU A 136 1.06 -5.92 -15.03
CA LEU A 136 0.47 -6.27 -16.31
C LEU A 136 1.51 -6.33 -17.43
N GLU A 137 2.44 -5.37 -17.49
CA GLU A 137 3.52 -5.36 -18.49
C GLU A 137 4.40 -6.61 -18.40
N ALA A 138 4.72 -7.05 -17.18
CA ALA A 138 5.51 -8.26 -16.94
C ALA A 138 4.83 -9.55 -17.45
N VAL A 139 3.50 -9.51 -17.67
CA VAL A 139 2.72 -10.65 -18.20
C VAL A 139 2.44 -10.49 -19.69
N SER A 140 2.09 -9.29 -20.16
CA SER A 140 1.68 -9.04 -21.54
C SER A 140 2.85 -8.75 -22.49
N GLY A 141 4.03 -8.43 -21.96
CA GLY A 141 5.19 -7.95 -22.73
C GLY A 141 4.92 -6.61 -23.44
N THR A 142 3.78 -5.98 -23.19
CA THR A 142 3.33 -4.75 -23.81
C THR A 142 3.15 -3.68 -22.74
N ASN A 143 3.81 -2.56 -22.96
CA ASN A 143 3.88 -1.49 -22.00
C ASN A 143 2.62 -0.61 -22.13
N MET A 144 1.54 -1.01 -21.44
CA MET A 144 0.24 -0.32 -21.51
C MET A 144 0.32 1.15 -21.10
N LEU A 145 1.29 1.50 -20.25
CA LEU A 145 1.56 2.87 -19.84
C LEU A 145 2.20 3.69 -20.98
N LYS A 146 3.11 3.10 -21.77
CA LYS A 146 3.60 3.70 -23.02
C LYS A 146 2.48 3.86 -24.06
N MET A 147 1.48 2.97 -24.07
CA MET A 147 0.31 3.12 -24.93
C MET A 147 -0.57 4.29 -24.47
N PHE A 148 -0.84 4.43 -23.17
CA PHE A 148 -1.59 5.56 -22.61
C PHE A 148 -0.87 6.90 -22.77
N LYS A 149 0.46 6.91 -22.68
CA LYS A 149 1.28 8.11 -22.94
C LYS A 149 1.04 8.69 -24.34
N LYS A 150 0.70 7.88 -25.33
CA LYS A 150 0.33 8.35 -26.68
C LYS A 150 -1.00 9.11 -26.72
N PHE A 151 -1.87 8.89 -25.74
CA PHE A 151 -3.18 9.55 -25.62
C PHE A 151 -3.18 10.73 -24.67
N LEU A 152 -2.08 10.97 -23.94
CA LEU A 152 -1.96 12.10 -23.01
C LEU A 152 -1.58 13.39 -23.77
N PRO A 153 -2.17 14.54 -23.43
CA PRO A 153 -1.75 15.83 -23.95
C PRO A 153 -0.26 16.08 -23.65
N ALA A 154 0.46 16.72 -24.58
CA ALA A 154 1.91 16.93 -24.50
C ALA A 154 2.38 17.53 -23.15
N ASN A 155 1.55 18.40 -22.57
CA ASN A 155 1.84 19.08 -21.29
C ASN A 155 1.92 18.11 -20.09
N ILE A 156 1.18 17.00 -20.11
CA ILE A 156 1.16 15.99 -19.03
C ILE A 156 2.18 14.89 -19.32
N ALA A 157 2.35 14.52 -20.60
CA ALA A 157 3.33 13.50 -21.01
C ALA A 157 4.79 13.88 -20.67
N ALA A 158 5.09 15.18 -20.57
CA ALA A 158 6.41 15.69 -20.20
C ALA A 158 6.80 15.35 -18.74
N VAL A 159 5.82 15.26 -17.83
CA VAL A 159 6.05 14.99 -16.39
C VAL A 159 6.50 13.53 -16.16
N PHE A 160 6.05 12.60 -17.00
CA PHE A 160 6.39 11.17 -16.92
C PHE A 160 7.75 10.79 -17.54
N ASN A 161 8.52 11.76 -18.06
CA ASN A 161 9.84 11.52 -18.66
C ASN A 161 11.02 11.61 -17.67
N SER A 162 10.77 11.82 -16.38
CA SER A 162 11.86 11.87 -15.40
C SER A 162 12.40 10.47 -15.12
N SER A 163 13.57 10.18 -15.67
CA SER A 163 14.36 8.95 -15.58
C SER A 163 14.80 8.53 -14.16
N LYS A 164 14.26 9.15 -13.10
CA LYS A 164 14.65 8.90 -11.69
C LYS A 164 13.87 7.79 -10.98
N VAL A 165 12.74 7.33 -11.51
CA VAL A 165 11.93 6.27 -10.85
C VAL A 165 12.54 4.88 -11.02
N SER A 166 13.42 4.65 -12.01
CA SER A 166 14.03 3.34 -12.25
C SER A 166 15.17 2.96 -11.30
N GLU A 167 15.71 3.92 -10.54
CA GLU A 167 16.82 3.68 -9.62
C GLU A 167 16.36 3.13 -8.26
N LEU A 168 15.14 3.46 -7.82
CA LEU A 168 14.59 2.96 -6.54
C LEU A 168 14.23 1.47 -6.59
N HIS A 169 13.83 0.94 -7.75
CA HIS A 169 13.44 -0.47 -7.86
C HIS A 169 14.62 -1.44 -7.99
N LYS A 170 15.79 -0.97 -8.42
CA LYS A 170 17.01 -1.79 -8.47
C LYS A 170 17.57 -2.10 -7.08
N VAL A 171 17.44 -1.16 -6.14
CA VAL A 171 17.89 -1.34 -4.75
C VAL A 171 17.14 -2.48 -4.06
N ASP A 172 15.84 -2.62 -4.31
CA ASP A 172 15.03 -3.69 -3.71
C ASP A 172 15.26 -5.08 -4.33
N GLU A 173 15.60 -5.16 -5.63
CA GLU A 173 15.98 -6.43 -6.28
C GLU A 173 17.37 -6.91 -5.87
N ASP A 174 18.31 -5.99 -5.65
CA ASP A 174 19.66 -6.32 -5.19
C ASP A 174 19.67 -6.77 -3.71
N LEU A 175 18.85 -6.14 -2.84
CA LEU A 175 18.66 -6.59 -1.45
C LEU A 175 17.98 -7.97 -1.34
N ALA A 176 17.10 -8.31 -2.29
CA ALA A 176 16.45 -9.62 -2.33
C ALA A 176 17.39 -10.74 -2.79
N ARG A 177 18.44 -10.42 -3.56
CA ARG A 177 19.49 -11.38 -3.94
C ARG A 177 20.51 -11.63 -2.84
N GLU A 178 20.81 -10.63 -2.02
CA GLU A 178 21.74 -10.79 -0.89
C GLU A 178 21.16 -11.66 0.25
N THR A 179 19.84 -11.85 0.30
CA THR A 179 19.18 -12.67 1.33
C THR A 179 18.96 -14.14 0.94
N GLU A 180 19.33 -14.56 -0.28
CA GLU A 180 19.09 -15.93 -0.78
C GLU A 180 20.33 -16.85 -0.79
N VAL A 181 21.49 -16.43 -0.28
CA VAL A 181 22.70 -17.29 -0.26
C VAL A 181 23.39 -17.27 1.10
N VAL A 182 22.80 -17.96 2.07
CA VAL A 182 23.57 -18.64 3.13
C VAL A 182 22.89 -20.00 3.32
N GLU A 183 23.25 -20.97 2.47
CA GLU A 183 23.03 -22.36 2.85
C GLU A 183 23.86 -22.62 4.12
N PRO A 184 23.27 -23.14 5.21
CA PRO A 184 24.04 -23.48 6.38
C PRO A 184 25.05 -24.58 5.99
N GLU A 185 26.34 -24.30 6.17
CA GLU A 185 27.37 -25.33 6.14
C GLU A 185 26.92 -26.48 7.04
N GLU A 186 26.77 -27.67 6.46
CA GLU A 186 26.56 -28.89 7.22
C GLU A 186 27.76 -29.06 8.16
N VAL A 187 27.53 -28.77 9.44
CA VAL A 187 28.48 -29.04 10.51
C VAL A 187 28.68 -30.55 10.55
N ASN A 188 29.84 -31.01 10.13
CA ASN A 188 30.23 -32.40 10.16
C ASN A 188 30.41 -32.82 11.63
N GLU A 189 29.45 -33.59 12.17
CA GLU A 189 29.43 -34.02 13.59
C GLU A 189 30.55 -35.01 13.95
N GLU A 190 31.42 -35.39 13.02
CA GLU A 190 32.53 -36.33 13.28
C GLU A 190 33.76 -35.70 13.96
N GLU A 191 33.85 -34.38 14.12
CA GLU A 191 35.04 -33.72 14.73
C GLU A 191 34.94 -33.51 16.26
N LEU A 192 33.88 -34.01 16.91
CA LEU A 192 33.64 -33.84 18.35
C LEU A 192 34.00 -35.06 19.22
N LEU A 193 34.68 -36.05 18.65
CA LEU A 193 35.14 -37.24 19.37
C LEU A 193 36.62 -37.53 19.11
N GLU A 194 37.49 -36.63 19.57
CA GLU A 194 38.84 -37.05 20.01
C GLU A 194 38.98 -36.82 21.53
N PRO A 195 39.57 -37.79 22.25
CA PRO A 195 39.62 -37.85 23.72
C PRO A 195 40.61 -36.87 24.38
#